data_AF-A0AAV4VUF2-F1
#
_entry.id   AF-A0AAV4VUF2-F1
#
_cell.length_a   1.000
_cell.length_b   1.000
_cell.length_c   1.000
_cell.angle_alpha   90.00
_cell.angle_beta   90.00
_cell.angle_gamma   90.00
#
_symmetry.space_group_name_H-M   'P 1'
#
loop_
_entity.id
_entity.type
_entity.pdbx_description
1 polymer ?
#
loop_
_entity_poly.entity_id
_entity_poly.type
_entity_poly.pdbx_seq_one_letter_code
_entity_poly.pdbx_strand_id
1 'polypeptide(L)'
;MFRTEPMESPLIALLHIVYLLLLIGSALVGGLEECDVAKQRRCRQGLVAELDKQTKGTADTPRQLEQRCRQLEEDLNCVVLQVTRCSTPNRNGDLINRVWNYMQDNCDAFGGWWSYDCFHLEDTKKCEKIFALRDAKTSKASCREFDRFRHCISDVVQKQCQPDDVSSMGNYLLDSAGDMVWTCPPHTGTLRSPIVDAGFVGVDRKDPGVEVEVQHHQPHLSVVPRAPKSRGPAGGIAVEESYQNRVYSSALTGDSPFVTGCNARANEEMRGCLDRHQYERDQALGARDDEDRLRKECCATWNYRRCLQNAVRIHCYDTREIDIQSAIDVIPDNRGFLCRNHWIYTCSAAPRLLNGVSALLLTSLVVVMTYQTLGPRSL
;
A
#
# COMPACT_ATOMS: atom_id res chain seq x y z
N MET A 1 -65.10 24.10 18.83
CA MET A 1 -64.31 23.18 17.98
C MET A 1 -63.46 24.05 17.07
N PHE A 2 -62.30 24.52 17.55
CA PHE A 2 -61.39 25.35 16.77
C PHE A 2 -60.24 24.47 16.30
N ARG A 3 -60.21 24.18 15.00
CA ARG A 3 -59.08 23.57 14.31
C ARG A 3 -58.01 24.65 14.19
N THR A 4 -57.01 24.62 15.07
CA THR A 4 -55.76 25.35 14.85
C THR A 4 -54.90 24.49 13.95
N GLU A 5 -54.92 24.78 12.65
CA GLU A 5 -53.93 24.20 11.74
C GLU A 5 -52.56 24.81 12.06
N PRO A 6 -51.51 24.00 12.27
CA PRO A 6 -50.18 24.52 12.47
C PRO A 6 -49.71 25.17 11.17
N MET A 7 -49.58 26.50 11.16
CA MET A 7 -48.77 27.21 10.16
C MET A 7 -47.31 26.78 10.35
N GLU A 8 -46.94 25.66 9.74
CA GLU A 8 -45.54 25.33 9.53
C GLU A 8 -44.92 26.47 8.72
N SER A 9 -43.99 27.17 9.37
CA SER A 9 -43.47 28.45 8.91
C SER A 9 -42.73 28.32 7.57
N PRO A 10 -43.08 29.09 6.52
CA PRO A 10 -42.38 29.07 5.23
C PRO A 10 -40.89 29.45 5.34
N LEU A 11 -40.49 30.08 6.44
CA LEU A 11 -39.10 30.35 6.80
C LEU A 11 -38.27 29.08 6.98
N ILE A 12 -38.85 28.00 7.52
CA ILE A 12 -38.14 26.73 7.72
C ILE A 12 -37.81 26.11 6.36
N ALA A 13 -38.76 26.13 5.42
CA ALA A 13 -38.55 25.62 4.06
C ALA A 13 -37.48 26.42 3.31
N LEU A 14 -37.47 27.75 3.40
CA LEU A 14 -36.43 28.60 2.80
C LEU A 14 -35.04 28.31 3.39
N LEU A 15 -34.93 28.11 4.70
CA LEU A 15 -33.67 27.75 5.35
C LEU A 15 -33.14 26.40 4.87
N HIS A 16 -34.03 25.42 4.66
CA HIS A 16 -33.64 24.11 4.12
C HIS A 16 -33.17 24.21 2.66
N ILE A 17 -33.82 25.04 1.84
CA ILE A 17 -33.42 25.25 0.44
C ILE A 17 -32.05 25.95 0.37
N VAL A 18 -31.80 26.98 1.18
CA VAL A 18 -30.49 27.65 1.23
C VAL A 18 -29.40 26.70 1.71
N TYR A 19 -29.69 25.88 2.73
CA TYR A 19 -28.76 24.87 3.21
C TYR A 19 -28.44 23.81 2.15
N LEU A 20 -29.45 23.31 1.42
CA LEU A 20 -29.27 22.40 0.28
C LEU A 20 -28.44 23.04 -0.84
N LEU A 21 -28.69 24.30 -1.19
CA LEU A 21 -27.91 25.00 -2.20
C LEU A 21 -26.45 25.23 -1.77
N LEU A 22 -26.19 25.48 -0.49
CA LEU A 22 -24.83 25.57 0.05
C LEU A 22 -24.12 24.21 0.05
N LEU A 23 -24.83 23.12 0.35
CA LEU A 23 -24.29 21.75 0.28
C LEU A 23 -24.01 21.30 -1.17
N ILE A 24 -24.89 21.63 -2.10
CA ILE A 24 -24.72 21.30 -3.52
C ILE A 24 -23.63 22.18 -4.14
N GLY A 25 -23.57 23.46 -3.77
CA GLY A 25 -22.57 24.41 -4.24
C GLY A 25 -21.15 24.06 -3.81
N SER A 26 -20.96 23.54 -2.59
CA SER A 26 -19.64 23.11 -2.11
C SER A 26 -19.17 21.79 -2.75
N ALA A 27 -20.09 20.87 -3.07
CA ALA A 27 -19.76 19.61 -3.74
C ALA A 27 -19.31 19.79 -5.20
N LEU A 28 -19.77 20.84 -5.89
CA LEU A 28 -19.45 21.10 -7.29
C LEU A 28 -18.10 21.82 -7.50
N VAL A 29 -17.48 22.35 -6.44
CA VAL A 29 -16.14 22.97 -6.49
C VAL A 29 -15.05 21.96 -6.10
N GLY A 30 -15.29 20.67 -6.30
CA GLY A 30 -14.23 19.64 -6.40
C GLY A 30 -13.42 19.77 -7.68
N GLY A 31 -13.10 21.01 -8.09
CA GLY A 31 -12.29 21.29 -9.26
C GLY A 31 -10.92 20.65 -9.07
N LEU A 32 -10.47 19.94 -10.10
CA LEU A 32 -9.10 19.45 -10.25
C LEU A 32 -8.16 20.54 -9.76
N GLU A 33 -7.60 20.37 -8.55
CA GLU A 33 -6.77 21.39 -7.93
C GLU A 33 -5.56 21.61 -8.83
N GLU A 34 -5.59 22.74 -9.54
CA GLU A 34 -4.55 23.18 -10.46
C GLU A 34 -3.21 23.30 -9.74
N CYS A 35 -2.12 23.31 -10.51
CA CYS A 35 -0.79 23.55 -9.95
C CYS A 35 -0.76 24.86 -9.15
N ASP A 36 -0.54 24.78 -7.83
CA ASP A 36 -0.38 25.93 -6.94
C ASP A 36 1.03 25.93 -6.35
N VAL A 37 1.90 26.74 -6.95
CA VAL A 37 3.30 26.91 -6.53
C VAL A 37 3.40 27.47 -5.11
N ALA A 38 2.44 28.28 -4.65
CA ALA A 38 2.43 28.82 -3.30
C ALA A 38 2.06 27.74 -2.27
N LYS A 39 1.08 26.88 -2.59
CA LYS A 39 0.76 25.69 -1.78
C LYS A 39 1.95 24.74 -1.70
N GLN A 40 2.57 24.42 -2.85
CA GLN A 40 3.77 23.59 -2.90
C GLN A 40 4.89 24.15 -2.01
N ARG A 41 5.13 25.46 -2.05
CA ARG A 41 6.15 26.13 -1.23
C ARG A 41 5.84 26.03 0.27
N ARG A 42 4.58 26.19 0.67
CA ARG A 42 4.15 26.06 2.07
C ARG A 42 4.37 24.64 2.60
N CYS A 43 3.91 23.63 1.87
CA CYS A 43 4.08 22.23 2.28
C CYS A 43 5.57 21.84 2.36
N ARG A 44 6.38 22.32 1.39
CA ARG A 44 7.84 22.16 1.45
C ARG A 44 8.47 22.80 2.69
N GLN A 45 8.01 23.99 3.08
CA GLN A 45 8.50 24.66 4.29
C GLN A 45 8.11 23.89 5.56
N GLY A 46 6.90 23.30 5.59
CA GLY A 46 6.47 22.40 6.66
C GLY A 46 7.40 21.20 6.82
N LEU A 47 7.72 20.51 5.72
CA LEU A 47 8.66 19.38 5.72
C LEU A 47 10.05 19.73 6.26
N VAL A 48 10.62 20.85 5.81
CA VAL A 48 11.94 21.29 6.28
C VAL A 48 11.89 21.64 7.76
N ALA A 49 10.83 22.35 8.20
CA ALA A 49 10.68 22.74 9.60
C ALA A 49 10.54 21.53 10.54
N GLU A 50 9.83 20.47 10.13
CA GLU A 50 9.70 19.25 10.92
C GLU A 50 11.00 18.42 10.94
N LEU A 51 11.70 18.29 9.81
CA LEU A 51 13.01 17.63 9.78
C LEU A 51 14.07 18.37 10.63
N ASP A 52 14.05 19.70 10.63
CA ASP A 52 14.97 20.50 11.46
C ASP A 52 14.71 20.37 12.96
N LYS A 53 13.52 19.89 13.38
CA LYS A 53 13.28 19.55 14.79
C LYS A 53 13.99 18.26 15.19
N GLN A 54 14.14 17.30 14.28
CA GLN A 54 14.84 16.04 14.54
C GLN A 54 16.33 16.28 14.84
N THR A 55 16.99 17.16 14.09
CA THR A 55 18.43 17.43 14.25
C THR A 55 18.80 18.05 15.59
N LYS A 56 17.82 18.61 16.32
CA LYS A 56 18.03 19.19 17.65
C LYS A 56 18.10 18.16 18.78
N GLY A 57 17.92 16.87 18.47
CA GLY A 57 18.23 15.76 19.40
C GLY A 57 17.29 15.66 20.61
N THR A 58 16.12 16.29 20.59
CA THR A 58 15.13 16.10 21.64
C THR A 58 14.45 14.75 21.44
N ALA A 59 14.59 13.84 22.40
CA ALA A 59 13.85 12.58 22.40
C ALA A 59 12.34 12.88 22.50
N ASP A 60 11.61 12.63 21.43
CA ASP A 60 10.17 12.83 21.40
C ASP A 60 9.45 11.76 22.23
N THR A 61 8.41 12.17 22.95
CA THR A 61 7.46 11.20 23.51
C THR A 61 6.70 10.50 22.38
N PRO A 62 6.16 9.28 22.60
CA PRO A 62 5.41 8.56 21.55
C PRO A 62 4.27 9.37 20.92
N ARG A 63 3.55 10.18 21.72
CA ARG A 63 2.48 11.07 21.22
C ARG A 63 3.00 12.22 20.36
N GLN A 64 4.15 12.79 20.72
CA GLN A 64 4.78 13.85 19.92
C GLN A 64 5.30 13.29 18.60
N LEU A 65 5.86 12.08 18.62
CA LEU A 65 6.29 11.39 17.41
C LEU A 65 5.10 11.09 16.49
N GLU A 66 3.99 10.57 17.03
CA GLU A 66 2.77 10.34 16.26
C GLU A 66 2.26 11.62 15.59
N GLN A 67 2.18 12.73 16.34
CA GLN A 67 1.73 14.01 15.79
C GLN A 67 2.69 14.53 14.71
N ARG A 68 4.00 14.39 14.90
CA ARG A 68 4.99 14.76 13.89
C ARG A 68 4.84 13.90 12.63
N CYS A 69 4.64 12.60 12.79
CA CYS A 69 4.44 11.67 11.67
C CYS A 69 3.21 12.04 10.84
N ARG A 70 2.09 12.40 11.47
CA ARG A 70 0.90 12.90 10.77
C ARG A 70 1.18 14.20 10.01
N GLN A 71 1.87 15.15 10.63
CA GLN A 71 2.22 16.42 9.99
C GLN A 71 3.15 16.21 8.78
N LEU A 72 4.17 15.37 8.93
CA LEU A 72 5.08 15.00 7.84
C LEU A 72 4.33 14.29 6.72
N GLU A 73 3.40 13.40 7.04
CA GLU A 73 2.55 12.73 6.07
C GLU A 73 1.71 13.72 5.25
N GLU A 74 1.00 14.63 5.91
CA GLU A 74 0.19 15.66 5.25
C GLU A 74 1.02 16.55 4.32
N ASP A 75 2.15 17.05 4.83
CA ASP A 75 3.04 17.94 4.08
C ASP A 75 3.75 17.20 2.93
N LEU A 76 4.15 15.94 3.12
CA LEU A 76 4.77 15.11 2.10
C LEU A 76 3.79 14.82 0.97
N ASN A 77 2.59 14.37 1.30
CA ASN A 77 1.51 14.15 0.35
C ASN A 77 1.22 15.41 -0.46
N CYS A 78 1.10 16.56 0.22
CA CYS A 78 0.91 17.84 -0.45
C CYS A 78 2.04 18.14 -1.46
N VAL A 79 3.31 18.01 -1.06
CA VAL A 79 4.44 18.27 -1.95
C VAL A 79 4.44 17.32 -3.14
N VAL A 80 4.21 16.02 -2.91
CA VAL A 80 4.17 14.99 -3.97
C VAL A 80 3.07 15.27 -4.98
N LEU A 81 1.85 15.54 -4.51
CA LEU A 81 0.72 15.84 -5.38
C LEU A 81 0.95 17.13 -6.18
N GLN A 82 1.59 18.14 -5.57
CA GLN A 82 1.95 19.36 -6.29
C GLN A 82 3.08 19.13 -7.31
N VAL A 83 4.14 18.38 -6.97
CA VAL A 83 5.24 18.09 -7.91
C VAL A 83 4.78 17.29 -9.12
N THR A 84 3.85 16.37 -8.94
CA THR A 84 3.30 15.58 -10.06
C THR A 84 2.37 16.37 -10.98
N ARG A 85 1.96 17.57 -10.60
CA ARG A 85 1.09 18.47 -11.40
C ARG A 85 1.84 19.70 -11.92
N CYS A 86 2.76 20.21 -11.13
CA CYS A 86 3.53 21.41 -11.42
C CYS A 86 4.82 21.09 -12.16
N SER A 87 5.07 21.77 -13.28
CA SER A 87 6.37 21.73 -13.95
C SER A 87 7.39 22.57 -13.17
N THR A 88 7.74 22.13 -11.96
CA THR A 88 8.82 22.76 -11.18
C THR A 88 10.15 22.06 -11.43
N PRO A 89 11.28 22.80 -11.49
CA PRO A 89 12.60 22.19 -11.60
C PRO A 89 12.83 21.21 -10.44
N ASN A 90 13.46 20.07 -10.74
CA ASN A 90 13.68 18.88 -9.90
C ASN A 90 14.56 19.13 -8.65
N ARG A 91 14.21 20.12 -7.83
CA ARG A 91 14.91 20.47 -6.58
C ARG A 91 14.25 19.89 -5.34
N ASN A 92 13.13 19.19 -5.52
CA ASN A 92 12.37 18.62 -4.40
C ASN A 92 12.68 17.14 -4.16
N GLY A 93 13.29 16.44 -5.13
CA GLY A 93 13.57 15.01 -5.03
C GLY A 93 14.35 14.60 -3.78
N ASP A 94 15.46 15.29 -3.49
CA ASP A 94 16.29 14.99 -2.31
C ASP A 94 15.54 15.17 -0.99
N LEU A 95 14.68 16.20 -0.91
CA LEU A 95 13.87 16.47 0.27
C LEU A 95 12.77 15.41 0.43
N ILE A 96 12.05 15.10 -0.65
CA ILE A 96 11.00 14.08 -0.68
C ILE A 96 11.59 12.74 -0.24
N ASN A 97 12.70 12.32 -0.84
CA ASN A 97 13.35 11.05 -0.52
C ASN A 97 13.82 10.99 0.95
N ARG A 98 14.40 12.08 1.47
CA ARG A 98 14.82 12.14 2.88
C ARG A 98 13.65 12.04 3.85
N VAL A 99 12.58 12.79 3.60
CA VAL A 99 11.37 12.75 4.44
C VAL A 99 10.73 11.37 4.36
N TRP A 100 10.61 10.82 3.16
CA TRP A 100 10.03 9.50 2.93
C TRP A 100 10.77 8.41 3.70
N ASN A 101 12.09 8.35 3.59
CA ASN A 101 12.91 7.39 4.34
C ASN A 101 12.75 7.58 5.86
N TYR A 102 12.74 8.84 6.33
CA TYR A 102 12.49 9.11 7.75
C TYR A 102 11.12 8.59 8.20
N MET A 103 10.08 8.78 7.39
CA MET A 103 8.75 8.28 7.68
C MET A 103 8.71 6.75 7.70
N GLN A 104 9.33 6.07 6.75
CA GLN A 104 9.42 4.60 6.76
C GLN A 104 10.12 4.09 8.03
N ASP A 105 11.20 4.75 8.45
CA ASP A 105 11.97 4.32 9.61
C ASP A 105 11.27 4.60 10.95
N ASN A 106 10.49 5.69 11.04
CA ASN A 106 10.01 6.21 12.32
C ASN A 106 8.49 6.25 12.46
N CYS A 107 7.75 6.22 11.35
CA CYS A 107 6.32 6.51 11.32
C CYS A 107 5.42 5.34 10.94
N ASP A 108 5.96 4.24 10.40
CA ASP A 108 5.21 3.05 9.99
C ASP A 108 4.29 2.47 11.09
N ALA A 109 4.64 2.68 12.36
CA ALA A 109 3.84 2.23 13.50
C ALA A 109 2.52 2.99 13.69
N PHE A 110 2.39 4.21 13.14
CA PHE A 110 1.22 5.08 13.31
C PHE A 110 0.20 4.97 12.16
N GLY A 111 0.45 4.08 11.20
CA GLY A 111 -0.38 3.90 10.02
C GLY A 111 0.27 4.46 8.76
N GLY A 112 -0.48 4.44 7.67
CA GLY A 112 -0.05 4.91 6.35
C GLY A 112 -1.10 4.56 5.30
N TRP A 113 -0.80 4.83 4.03
CA TRP A 113 -1.74 4.59 2.93
C TRP A 113 -2.26 3.13 2.88
N TRP A 114 -1.45 2.16 3.33
CA TRP A 114 -1.80 0.74 3.38
C TRP A 114 -2.85 0.39 4.44
N SER A 115 -3.21 1.32 5.32
CA SER A 115 -4.31 1.13 6.28
C SER A 115 -5.68 1.49 5.71
N TYR A 116 -5.73 2.14 4.54
CA TYR A 116 -6.98 2.57 3.91
C TYR A 116 -7.45 1.53 2.88
N ASP A 117 -8.69 1.06 3.03
CA ASP A 117 -9.29 0.06 2.13
C ASP A 117 -9.34 0.55 0.66
N CYS A 118 -9.42 1.86 0.44
CA CYS A 118 -9.38 2.52 -0.87
C CYS A 118 -8.25 2.02 -1.78
N PHE A 119 -7.02 1.92 -1.26
CA PHE A 119 -5.86 1.51 -2.05
C PHE A 119 -5.78 -0.01 -2.29
N HIS A 120 -6.73 -0.76 -1.72
CA HIS A 120 -6.86 -2.21 -1.90
C HIS A 120 -7.97 -2.59 -2.88
N LEU A 121 -8.72 -1.61 -3.40
CA LEU A 121 -9.75 -1.83 -4.41
C LEU A 121 -9.17 -2.53 -5.65
N GLU A 122 -9.97 -3.40 -6.27
CA GLU A 122 -9.56 -4.13 -7.46
C GLU A 122 -9.17 -3.19 -8.61
N ASP A 123 -9.83 -2.04 -8.72
CA ASP A 123 -9.54 -1.04 -9.75
C ASP A 123 -8.19 -0.36 -9.52
N THR A 124 -7.81 -0.08 -8.27
CA THR A 124 -6.46 0.37 -7.90
C THR A 124 -5.42 -0.68 -8.33
N LYS A 125 -5.70 -1.97 -8.10
CA LYS A 125 -4.84 -3.07 -8.55
C LYS A 125 -4.78 -3.22 -10.07
N LYS A 126 -5.85 -2.87 -10.80
CA LYS A 126 -5.81 -2.78 -12.27
C LYS A 126 -4.89 -1.65 -12.73
N CYS A 127 -4.93 -0.49 -12.07
CA CYS A 127 -3.99 0.60 -12.35
C CYS A 127 -2.53 0.17 -12.14
N GLU A 128 -2.22 -0.52 -11.03
CA GLU A 128 -0.87 -1.04 -10.75
C GLU A 128 -0.34 -1.97 -11.86
N LYS A 129 -1.21 -2.82 -12.44
CA LYS A 129 -0.82 -3.75 -13.52
C LYS A 129 -0.37 -3.03 -14.79
N ILE A 130 -0.81 -1.79 -15.01
CA ILE A 130 -0.37 -0.95 -16.14
C ILE A 130 1.07 -0.48 -15.91
N PHE A 131 1.43 -0.29 -14.65
CA PHE A 131 2.75 0.16 -14.23
C PHE A 131 3.68 -1.01 -13.88
N ALA A 132 3.93 -1.90 -14.83
CA ALA A 132 4.82 -3.05 -14.64
C ALA A 132 6.33 -2.70 -14.58
N LEU A 133 6.68 -1.41 -14.49
CA LEU A 133 8.05 -0.90 -14.70
C LEU A 133 8.67 -0.28 -13.44
N ARG A 134 8.37 -0.81 -12.25
CA ARG A 134 8.86 -0.27 -10.97
C ARG A 134 10.39 -0.13 -10.92
N ASP A 135 11.12 -1.05 -11.53
CA ASP A 135 12.59 -1.07 -11.53
C ASP A 135 13.24 -0.54 -12.83
N ALA A 136 12.44 0.02 -13.73
CA ALA A 136 12.96 0.55 -14.98
C ALA A 136 13.67 1.88 -14.75
N LYS A 137 14.83 2.07 -15.39
CA LYS A 137 15.52 3.37 -15.43
C LYS A 137 14.57 4.46 -15.94
N THR A 138 14.62 5.63 -15.31
CA THR A 138 13.84 6.80 -15.71
C THR A 138 14.11 7.15 -17.18
N SER A 139 13.09 6.95 -18.02
CA SER A 139 13.13 7.15 -19.46
C SER A 139 11.84 7.85 -19.90
N LYS A 140 11.83 8.41 -21.11
CA LYS A 140 10.61 9.01 -21.67
C LYS A 140 9.46 7.99 -21.77
N ALA A 141 9.77 6.71 -21.94
CA ALA A 141 8.76 5.65 -21.98
C ALA A 141 8.21 5.35 -20.58
N SER A 142 9.07 5.13 -19.59
CA SER A 142 8.63 4.87 -18.22
C SER A 142 7.85 6.05 -17.63
N CYS A 143 8.22 7.30 -17.94
CA CYS A 143 7.46 8.47 -17.52
C CYS A 143 6.06 8.56 -18.15
N ARG A 144 5.86 8.06 -19.36
CA ARG A 144 4.50 7.98 -19.95
C ARG A 144 3.65 6.92 -19.25
N GLU A 145 4.23 5.78 -18.90
CA GLU A 145 3.50 4.74 -18.15
C GLU A 145 3.20 5.20 -16.72
N PHE A 146 4.14 5.88 -16.06
CA PHE A 146 3.91 6.53 -14.76
C PHE A 146 2.76 7.54 -14.82
N ASP A 147 2.72 8.38 -15.86
CA ASP A 147 1.65 9.37 -16.00
C ASP A 147 0.27 8.70 -16.20
N ARG A 148 0.19 7.61 -16.97
CA ARG A 148 -1.04 6.81 -17.10
C ARG A 148 -1.46 6.19 -15.76
N PHE A 149 -0.50 5.62 -15.04
CA PHE A 149 -0.71 5.04 -13.73
C PHE A 149 -1.27 6.07 -12.75
N ARG A 150 -0.61 7.23 -12.64
CA ARG A 150 -1.03 8.34 -11.77
C ARG A 150 -2.45 8.81 -12.08
N HIS A 151 -2.79 9.00 -13.36
CA HIS A 151 -4.15 9.39 -13.75
C HIS A 151 -5.18 8.32 -13.41
N CYS A 152 -4.89 7.04 -13.66
CA CYS A 152 -5.76 5.94 -13.29
C CYS A 152 -6.05 5.92 -11.79
N ILE A 153 -4.99 6.01 -10.97
CA ILE A 153 -5.11 6.03 -9.51
C ILE A 153 -5.92 7.24 -9.04
N SER A 154 -5.60 8.43 -9.56
CA SER A 154 -6.34 9.64 -9.23
C SER A 154 -7.83 9.52 -9.57
N ASP A 155 -8.17 8.95 -10.72
CA ASP A 155 -9.57 8.76 -11.13
C ASP A 155 -10.31 7.77 -10.21
N VAL A 156 -9.67 6.65 -9.85
CA VAL A 156 -10.26 5.64 -8.95
C VAL A 156 -10.45 6.22 -7.56
N VAL A 157 -9.39 6.81 -6.99
CA VAL A 157 -9.40 7.34 -5.63
C VAL A 157 -10.41 8.49 -5.47
N GLN A 158 -10.47 9.41 -6.43
CA GLN A 158 -11.43 10.52 -6.37
C GLN A 158 -12.89 10.08 -6.53
N LYS A 159 -13.16 9.00 -7.28
CA LYS A 159 -14.54 8.54 -7.54
C LYS A 159 -15.06 7.59 -6.47
N GLN A 160 -14.19 6.76 -5.91
CA GLN A 160 -14.60 5.60 -5.10
C GLN A 160 -14.22 5.73 -3.62
N CYS A 161 -13.33 6.66 -3.26
CA CYS A 161 -12.77 6.72 -1.92
C CYS A 161 -13.21 7.95 -1.12
N GLN A 162 -12.96 7.92 0.19
CA GLN A 162 -13.25 9.04 1.08
C GLN A 162 -12.24 10.18 0.88
N PRO A 163 -12.61 11.43 1.19
CA PRO A 163 -11.69 12.57 1.09
C PRO A 163 -10.38 12.37 1.88
N ASP A 164 -10.45 11.68 3.02
CA ASP A 164 -9.27 11.37 3.84
C ASP A 164 -8.32 10.42 3.10
N ASP A 165 -8.84 9.44 2.34
CA ASP A 165 -8.02 8.53 1.51
C ASP A 165 -7.29 9.28 0.38
N VAL A 166 -7.96 10.29 -0.20
CA VAL A 166 -7.38 11.14 -1.25
C VAL A 166 -6.14 11.86 -0.73
N SER A 167 -6.12 12.21 0.56
CA SER A 167 -4.97 12.89 1.18
C SER A 167 -3.72 12.00 1.22
N SER A 168 -3.87 10.68 1.37
CA SER A 168 -2.76 9.70 1.41
C SER A 168 -2.28 9.23 0.03
N MET A 169 -2.88 9.73 -1.06
CA MET A 169 -2.55 9.31 -2.43
C MET A 169 -1.08 9.61 -2.80
N GLY A 170 -0.48 10.67 -2.25
CA GLY A 170 0.93 10.99 -2.53
C GLY A 170 1.88 9.89 -2.03
N ASN A 171 1.67 9.39 -0.83
CA ASN A 171 2.44 8.31 -0.22
C ASN A 171 2.27 7.00 -0.99
N TYR A 172 1.04 6.71 -1.44
CA TYR A 172 0.79 5.56 -2.30
C TYR A 172 1.58 5.64 -3.62
N LEU A 173 1.60 6.81 -4.26
CA LEU A 173 2.38 7.04 -5.48
C LEU A 173 3.90 6.92 -5.23
N LEU A 174 4.38 7.43 -4.09
CA LEU A 174 5.78 7.28 -3.68
C LEU A 174 6.17 5.82 -3.50
N ASP A 175 5.37 5.04 -2.78
CA ASP A 175 5.67 3.62 -2.58
C ASP A 175 5.66 2.86 -3.91
N SER A 176 4.64 3.11 -4.74
CA SER A 176 4.42 2.38 -5.99
C SER A 176 5.42 2.73 -7.10
N ALA A 177 5.78 4.01 -7.23
CA ALA A 177 6.55 4.54 -8.37
C ALA A 177 7.91 5.14 -7.99
N GLY A 178 8.24 5.22 -6.69
CA GLY A 178 9.53 5.68 -6.21
C GLY A 178 9.89 7.07 -6.71
N ASP A 179 11.09 7.18 -7.29
CA ASP A 179 11.64 8.45 -7.78
C ASP A 179 10.98 8.98 -9.06
N MET A 180 10.20 8.15 -9.78
CA MET A 180 9.45 8.59 -10.96
C MET A 180 8.47 9.71 -10.61
N VAL A 181 7.99 9.76 -9.35
CA VAL A 181 7.10 10.79 -8.83
C VAL A 181 7.63 12.22 -9.02
N TRP A 182 8.94 12.43 -8.91
CA TRP A 182 9.57 13.74 -9.05
C TRP A 182 10.57 13.85 -10.19
N THR A 183 11.02 12.73 -10.76
CA THR A 183 11.92 12.72 -11.92
C THR A 183 11.17 12.82 -13.24
N CYS A 184 9.91 12.35 -13.31
CA CYS A 184 9.09 12.46 -14.50
C CYS A 184 8.38 13.82 -14.55
N PRO A 185 8.57 14.60 -15.64
CA PRO A 185 7.89 15.88 -15.78
C PRO A 185 6.38 15.66 -15.98
N PRO A 186 5.52 16.53 -15.43
CA PRO A 186 4.08 16.47 -15.69
C PRO A 186 3.83 16.65 -17.18
N HIS A 187 3.00 15.79 -17.75
CA HIS A 187 2.66 15.90 -19.15
C HIS A 187 1.61 17.00 -19.34
N THR A 188 1.93 18.03 -20.11
CA THR A 188 1.03 19.14 -20.41
C THR A 188 -0.07 18.80 -21.44
N GLY A 189 -0.12 17.55 -21.90
CA GLY A 189 -1.16 17.07 -22.81
C GLY A 189 -2.39 16.56 -22.06
N THR A 190 -3.58 16.77 -22.62
CA THR A 190 -4.82 16.13 -22.20
C THR A 190 -4.79 14.63 -22.49
N LEU A 191 -4.02 13.86 -21.72
CA LEU A 191 -4.18 12.42 -21.70
C LEU A 191 -5.44 12.08 -20.91
N ARG A 192 -6.48 11.67 -21.64
CA ARG A 192 -7.58 10.93 -21.02
C ARG A 192 -7.06 9.56 -20.58
N SER A 193 -7.37 9.17 -19.36
CA SER A 193 -7.07 7.83 -18.84
C SER A 193 -7.74 6.79 -19.77
N PRO A 194 -6.97 5.90 -20.43
CA PRO A 194 -7.51 4.94 -21.39
C PRO A 194 -8.53 3.95 -20.79
N ILE A 195 -8.53 3.83 -19.46
CA ILE A 195 -9.15 2.73 -18.71
C ILE A 195 -10.63 3.01 -18.42
N VAL A 196 -11.02 4.29 -18.37
CA VAL A 196 -12.40 4.66 -18.00
C VAL A 196 -13.34 4.60 -19.22
N ASP A 197 -12.82 4.80 -20.43
CA ASP A 197 -13.65 4.91 -21.64
C ASP A 197 -13.71 3.63 -22.49
N ALA A 198 -12.84 2.64 -22.25
CA ALA A 198 -12.86 1.38 -22.97
C ALA A 198 -12.55 0.23 -22.01
N GLY A 199 -13.51 -0.67 -21.82
CA GLY A 199 -13.34 -1.89 -21.03
C GLY A 199 -11.98 -2.53 -21.34
N PHE A 200 -11.13 -2.57 -20.31
CA PHE A 200 -9.72 -2.90 -20.41
C PHE A 200 -9.55 -4.38 -20.79
N VAL A 201 -9.63 -4.67 -22.09
CA VAL A 201 -9.17 -5.93 -22.69
C VAL A 201 -7.71 -5.70 -23.04
N GLY A 202 -6.82 -6.43 -22.36
CA GLY A 202 -5.43 -6.56 -22.77
C GLY A 202 -5.39 -7.13 -24.19
N VAL A 203 -5.31 -6.25 -25.19
CA VAL A 203 -5.04 -6.63 -26.56
C VAL A 203 -3.59 -6.31 -26.81
N ASP A 204 -2.79 -7.36 -26.96
CA ASP A 204 -1.53 -7.36 -27.70
C ASP A 204 -1.75 -6.59 -29.01
N ARG A 205 -1.37 -5.32 -29.04
CA ARG A 205 -1.24 -4.59 -30.30
C ARG A 205 -0.01 -5.13 -30.99
N LYS A 206 -0.23 -6.17 -31.79
CA LYS A 206 0.69 -6.62 -32.82
C LYS A 206 0.76 -5.49 -33.85
N ASP A 207 1.82 -4.69 -33.82
CA ASP A 207 2.10 -3.69 -34.85
C ASP A 207 2.18 -4.39 -36.22
N PRO A 208 1.36 -3.99 -37.21
CA PRO A 208 1.54 -4.48 -38.57
C PRO A 208 2.61 -3.63 -39.24
N GLY A 209 3.78 -4.22 -39.51
CA GLY A 209 4.66 -3.74 -40.58
C GLY A 209 6.01 -3.17 -40.15
N VAL A 210 6.82 -3.98 -39.46
CA VAL A 210 8.29 -3.92 -39.64
C VAL A 210 8.78 -5.37 -39.71
N GLU A 211 9.00 -5.88 -40.92
CA GLU A 211 9.76 -7.10 -41.15
C GLU A 211 11.21 -6.84 -40.74
N VAL A 212 11.58 -7.27 -39.53
CA VAL A 212 12.98 -7.49 -39.17
C VAL A 212 13.25 -8.98 -39.32
N GLU A 213 14.05 -9.31 -40.32
CA GLU A 213 14.57 -10.65 -40.58
C GLU A 213 15.45 -11.08 -39.39
N VAL A 214 14.93 -11.96 -38.53
CA VAL A 214 15.68 -12.55 -37.42
C VAL A 214 16.16 -13.94 -37.82
N GLN A 215 17.46 -14.03 -38.11
CA GLN A 215 18.20 -15.29 -38.26
C GLN A 215 18.02 -16.18 -37.03
N HIS A 216 17.43 -17.36 -37.24
CA HIS A 216 17.36 -18.43 -36.25
C HIS A 216 18.76 -19.04 -36.03
N HIS A 217 19.28 -18.92 -34.81
CA HIS A 217 20.28 -19.84 -34.28
C HIS A 217 19.67 -20.52 -33.04
N GLN A 218 19.38 -21.82 -33.17
CA GLN A 218 18.98 -22.67 -32.06
C GLN A 218 20.20 -23.04 -31.19
N PRO A 219 20.13 -22.89 -29.86
CA PRO A 219 20.98 -23.66 -28.97
C PRO A 219 20.32 -24.98 -28.58
N HIS A 220 21.09 -26.06 -28.69
CA HIS A 220 20.75 -27.39 -28.22
C HIS A 220 20.55 -27.41 -26.69
N LEU A 221 19.36 -27.80 -26.24
CA LEU A 221 19.07 -28.13 -24.85
C LEU A 221 19.41 -29.60 -24.58
N SER A 222 20.36 -29.82 -23.65
CA SER A 222 20.67 -31.13 -23.09
C SER A 222 19.50 -31.71 -22.30
N VAL A 223 19.15 -32.95 -22.62
CA VAL A 223 18.10 -33.75 -21.99
C VAL A 223 18.53 -34.14 -20.57
N VAL A 224 17.82 -33.67 -19.55
CA VAL A 224 17.90 -34.18 -18.18
C VAL A 224 16.98 -35.41 -18.05
N PRO A 225 17.43 -36.55 -17.49
CA PRO A 225 16.61 -37.74 -17.35
C PRO A 225 15.42 -37.53 -16.39
N ARG A 226 14.22 -37.93 -16.82
CA ARG A 226 13.02 -38.01 -15.98
C ARG A 226 13.20 -39.08 -14.90
N ALA A 227 13.06 -38.68 -13.64
CA ALA A 227 12.90 -39.58 -12.50
C ALA A 227 11.55 -40.33 -12.54
N PRO A 228 11.47 -41.57 -11.99
CA PRO A 228 10.27 -42.40 -12.08
C PRO A 228 9.15 -41.93 -11.14
N LYS A 229 7.91 -41.92 -11.67
CA LYS A 229 6.67 -41.70 -10.91
C LYS A 229 6.41 -42.88 -9.97
N SER A 230 6.50 -42.69 -8.66
CA SER A 230 5.91 -43.59 -7.68
C SER A 230 4.46 -43.14 -7.37
N ARG A 231 3.51 -44.08 -7.51
CA ARG A 231 2.12 -43.93 -7.10
C ARG A 231 2.00 -44.32 -5.63
N GLY A 232 1.57 -43.38 -4.78
CA GLY A 232 1.16 -43.64 -3.40
C GLY A 232 0.67 -42.36 -2.72
N PRO A 233 -0.57 -42.31 -2.17
CA PRO A 233 -1.12 -41.12 -1.53
C PRO A 233 -0.73 -41.12 -0.05
N ALA A 234 0.52 -40.73 0.25
CA ALA A 234 0.96 -40.44 1.63
C ALA A 234 2.32 -39.70 1.70
N GLY A 235 3.05 -39.56 0.59
CA GLY A 235 4.45 -39.07 0.61
C GLY A 235 4.66 -37.58 0.26
N GLY A 236 3.61 -36.82 -0.08
CA GLY A 236 3.78 -35.44 -0.58
C GLY A 236 4.31 -34.45 0.46
N ILE A 237 3.89 -34.58 1.72
CA ILE A 237 4.20 -33.62 2.79
C ILE A 237 5.67 -33.72 3.21
N ALA A 238 6.20 -34.93 3.37
CA ALA A 238 7.58 -35.16 3.80
C ALA A 238 8.64 -34.75 2.75
N VAL A 239 8.29 -34.84 1.45
CA VAL A 239 9.20 -34.45 0.36
C VAL A 239 9.27 -32.93 0.21
N GLU A 240 8.15 -32.22 0.40
CA GLU A 240 8.10 -30.75 0.37
C GLU A 240 8.84 -30.14 1.58
N GLU A 241 8.72 -30.77 2.75
CA GLU A 241 9.41 -30.37 3.98
C GLU A 241 10.94 -30.55 3.89
N SER A 242 11.41 -31.64 3.25
CA SER A 242 12.85 -31.87 3.00
C SER A 242 13.45 -30.87 2.00
N TYR A 243 12.70 -30.50 0.96
CA TYR A 243 13.12 -29.49 -0.01
C TYR A 243 13.18 -28.10 0.62
N GLN A 244 12.14 -27.72 1.39
CA GLN A 244 12.13 -26.45 2.12
C GLN A 244 13.29 -26.36 3.12
N ASN A 245 13.54 -27.40 3.93
CA ASN A 245 14.67 -27.39 4.88
C ASN A 245 16.03 -27.24 4.19
N ARG A 246 16.21 -27.76 2.96
CA ARG A 246 17.41 -27.50 2.15
C ARG A 246 17.47 -26.05 1.68
N VAL A 247 16.40 -25.53 1.10
CA VAL A 247 16.32 -24.15 0.59
C VAL A 247 16.57 -23.13 1.72
N TYR A 248 16.01 -23.36 2.90
CA TYR A 248 16.24 -22.53 4.09
C TYR A 248 17.65 -22.68 4.66
N SER A 249 18.22 -23.89 4.65
CA SER A 249 19.62 -24.11 5.08
C SER A 249 20.60 -23.42 4.12
N SER A 250 20.32 -23.41 2.81
CA SER A 250 21.11 -22.70 1.80
C SER A 250 21.04 -21.18 1.95
N ALA A 251 19.87 -20.63 2.33
CA ALA A 251 19.71 -19.20 2.63
C ALA A 251 20.58 -18.74 3.82
N LEU A 252 20.66 -19.57 4.86
CA LEU A 252 21.34 -19.27 6.12
C LEU A 252 22.84 -19.56 6.09
N THR A 253 23.30 -20.44 5.20
CA THR A 253 24.72 -20.84 5.10
C THR A 253 25.57 -19.88 4.27
N GLY A 254 24.96 -18.93 3.56
CA GLY A 254 25.68 -17.76 3.06
C GLY A 254 26.68 -18.07 1.94
N ASP A 255 26.37 -18.98 1.02
CA ASP A 255 27.20 -19.25 -0.17
C ASP A 255 27.23 -18.08 -1.19
N SER A 256 26.67 -16.91 -0.84
CA SER A 256 26.80 -15.68 -1.62
C SER A 256 28.09 -14.92 -1.21
N PRO A 257 29.04 -14.70 -2.14
CA PRO A 257 30.39 -14.19 -1.82
C PRO A 257 30.45 -12.72 -1.36
N PHE A 258 29.33 -12.00 -1.24
CA PHE A 258 29.31 -10.56 -0.95
C PHE A 258 28.90 -10.18 0.49
N VAL A 259 28.54 -11.13 1.37
CA VAL A 259 27.89 -10.83 2.67
C VAL A 259 28.63 -11.45 3.88
N THR A 260 29.96 -11.43 3.92
CA THR A 260 30.72 -12.27 4.87
C THR A 260 30.90 -11.69 6.28
N GLY A 261 30.65 -10.40 6.51
CA GLY A 261 30.79 -9.79 7.85
C GLY A 261 29.47 -9.60 8.60
N CYS A 262 28.43 -9.14 7.89
CA CYS A 262 27.17 -8.83 8.55
C CYS A 262 26.32 -10.06 8.85
N ASN A 263 26.29 -10.99 7.89
CA ASN A 263 25.42 -12.16 7.97
C ASN A 263 25.74 -13.02 9.19
N ALA A 264 27.00 -13.08 9.63
CA ALA A 264 27.39 -13.81 10.84
C ALA A 264 26.74 -13.26 12.12
N ARG A 265 26.51 -11.94 12.22
CA ARG A 265 25.84 -11.31 13.37
C ARG A 265 24.32 -11.36 13.26
N ALA A 266 23.80 -11.16 12.05
CA ALA A 266 22.37 -11.27 11.78
C ALA A 266 21.85 -12.72 11.85
N ASN A 267 22.74 -13.72 11.68
CA ASN A 267 22.35 -15.12 11.54
C ASN A 267 21.56 -15.67 12.73
N GLU A 268 21.90 -15.27 13.96
CA GLU A 268 21.18 -15.73 15.15
C GLU A 268 19.74 -15.20 15.17
N GLU A 269 19.55 -13.90 14.90
CA GLU A 269 18.23 -13.28 14.79
C GLU A 269 17.44 -13.82 13.59
N MET A 270 18.08 -13.98 12.42
CA MET A 270 17.45 -14.56 11.23
C MET A 270 17.00 -16.01 11.46
N ARG A 271 17.78 -16.78 12.24
CA ARG A 271 17.39 -18.13 12.66
C ARG A 271 16.19 -18.08 13.60
N GLY A 272 16.17 -17.16 14.56
CA GLY A 272 15.00 -16.92 15.42
C GLY A 272 13.75 -16.54 14.63
N CYS A 273 13.88 -15.74 13.57
CA CYS A 273 12.79 -15.43 12.65
C CYS A 273 12.26 -16.70 11.96
N LEU A 274 13.15 -17.57 11.49
CA LEU A 274 12.79 -18.81 10.81
C LEU A 274 12.10 -19.80 11.76
N ASP A 275 12.63 -19.97 12.98
CA ASP A 275 12.05 -20.86 13.98
C ASP A 275 10.62 -20.41 14.35
N ARG A 276 10.41 -19.10 14.51
CA ARG A 276 9.07 -18.52 14.75
C ARG A 276 8.15 -18.74 13.55
N HIS A 277 8.65 -18.55 12.33
CA HIS A 277 7.88 -18.80 11.11
C HIS A 277 7.42 -20.26 11.00
N GLN A 278 8.33 -21.21 11.25
CA GLN A 278 8.00 -22.64 11.23
C GLN A 278 6.93 -22.96 12.29
N TYR A 279 7.09 -22.43 13.50
CA TYR A 279 6.11 -22.59 14.57
C TYR A 279 4.71 -22.03 14.20
N GLU A 280 4.64 -20.80 13.68
CA GLU A 280 3.38 -20.16 13.27
C GLU A 280 2.71 -20.91 12.10
N ARG A 281 3.52 -21.44 11.17
CA ARG A 281 3.05 -22.28 10.08
C ARG A 281 2.49 -23.61 10.58
N ASP A 282 3.16 -24.26 11.51
CA ASP A 282 2.67 -25.52 12.09
C ASP A 282 1.37 -25.31 12.88
N GLN A 283 1.22 -24.15 13.53
CA GLN A 283 -0.07 -23.74 14.11
C GLN A 283 -1.16 -23.53 13.06
N ALA A 284 -0.81 -23.00 11.89
CA ALA A 284 -1.75 -22.80 10.79
C ALA A 284 -2.31 -24.12 10.26
N LEU A 285 -1.50 -25.19 10.22
CA LEU A 285 -1.93 -26.54 9.84
C LEU A 285 -3.02 -27.11 10.76
N GLY A 286 -3.11 -26.62 12.01
CA GLY A 286 -4.16 -26.99 12.96
C GLY A 286 -5.51 -26.26 12.75
N ALA A 287 -5.59 -25.29 11.83
CA ALA A 287 -6.84 -24.59 11.55
C ALA A 287 -7.84 -25.53 10.82
N ARG A 288 -9.11 -25.47 11.23
CA ARG A 288 -10.18 -26.32 10.69
C ARG A 288 -10.67 -25.89 9.30
N ASP A 289 -10.50 -24.62 8.99
CA ASP A 289 -10.98 -23.98 7.76
C ASP A 289 -9.78 -23.70 6.85
N ASP A 290 -9.92 -24.03 5.57
CA ASP A 290 -8.89 -23.79 4.56
C ASP A 290 -8.58 -22.30 4.41
N GLU A 291 -9.58 -21.43 4.57
CA GLU A 291 -9.39 -19.98 4.49
C GLU A 291 -8.64 -19.44 5.72
N ASP A 292 -9.01 -19.87 6.93
CA ASP A 292 -8.28 -19.48 8.16
C ASP A 292 -6.86 -20.07 8.19
N ARG A 293 -6.67 -21.27 7.63
CA ARG A 293 -5.35 -21.87 7.43
C ARG A 293 -4.50 -21.03 6.48
N LEU A 294 -5.01 -20.72 5.29
CA LEU A 294 -4.30 -19.89 4.30
C LEU A 294 -3.97 -18.52 4.90
N ARG A 295 -4.93 -17.87 5.56
CA ARG A 295 -4.71 -16.59 6.24
C ARG A 295 -3.58 -16.69 7.25
N LYS A 296 -3.59 -17.69 8.14
CA LYS A 296 -2.53 -17.88 9.15
C LYS A 296 -1.16 -18.15 8.52
N GLU A 297 -1.09 -18.98 7.48
CA GLU A 297 0.16 -19.23 6.76
C GLU A 297 0.71 -17.94 6.11
N CYS A 298 -0.15 -17.16 5.48
CA CYS A 298 0.23 -15.88 4.88
C CYS A 298 0.70 -14.88 5.93
N CYS A 299 0.05 -14.86 7.08
CA CYS A 299 0.46 -14.03 8.20
C CYS A 299 1.81 -14.42 8.80
N ALA A 300 2.05 -15.73 8.96
CA ALA A 300 3.36 -16.23 9.36
C ALA A 300 4.44 -15.78 8.37
N THR A 301 4.17 -15.88 7.08
CA THR A 301 5.10 -15.48 6.02
C THR A 301 5.41 -13.98 6.05
N TRP A 302 4.38 -13.13 6.25
CA TRP A 302 4.56 -11.69 6.41
C TRP A 302 5.36 -11.32 7.66
N ASN A 303 5.05 -11.94 8.80
CA ASN A 303 5.78 -11.74 10.06
C ASN A 303 7.25 -12.15 9.91
N TYR A 304 7.51 -13.25 9.21
CA TYR A 304 8.85 -13.72 8.91
C TYR A 304 9.63 -12.71 8.08
N ARG A 305 9.05 -12.21 6.99
CA ARG A 305 9.66 -11.19 6.13
C ARG A 305 10.02 -9.92 6.94
N ARG A 306 9.08 -9.43 7.75
CA ARG A 306 9.30 -8.26 8.62
C ARG A 306 10.39 -8.52 9.66
N CYS A 307 10.42 -9.71 10.24
CA CYS A 307 11.45 -10.12 11.20
C CYS A 307 12.84 -10.12 10.55
N LEU A 308 12.97 -10.71 9.35
CA LEU A 308 14.22 -10.70 8.58
C LEU A 308 14.68 -9.28 8.25
N GLN A 309 13.79 -8.43 7.73
CA GLN A 309 14.11 -7.04 7.43
C GLN A 309 14.63 -6.30 8.67
N ASN A 310 13.99 -6.51 9.82
CA ASN A 310 14.42 -5.88 11.07
C ASN A 310 15.77 -6.42 11.55
N ALA A 311 15.97 -7.74 11.52
CA ALA A 311 17.23 -8.37 11.89
C ALA A 311 18.39 -7.87 11.03
N VAL A 312 18.20 -7.80 9.71
CA VAL A 312 19.22 -7.28 8.80
C VAL A 312 19.41 -5.79 9.03
N ARG A 313 18.36 -4.99 9.18
CA ARG A 313 18.48 -3.54 9.46
C ARG A 313 19.28 -3.25 10.74
N ILE A 314 19.05 -4.02 11.81
CA ILE A 314 19.75 -3.86 13.10
C ILE A 314 21.23 -4.18 12.98
N HIS A 315 21.58 -5.28 12.30
CA HIS A 315 22.95 -5.79 12.27
C HIS A 315 23.77 -5.28 11.08
N CYS A 316 23.09 -4.86 10.01
CA CYS A 316 23.63 -4.58 8.67
C CYS A 316 23.30 -3.18 8.16
N TYR A 317 23.66 -2.15 8.94
CA TYR A 317 23.42 -0.73 8.63
C TYR A 317 23.79 -0.29 7.19
N ASP A 318 24.80 -0.89 6.56
CA ASP A 318 25.28 -0.53 5.20
C ASP A 318 24.75 -1.43 4.07
N THR A 319 23.90 -2.41 4.38
CA THR A 319 23.45 -3.39 3.38
C THR A 319 22.28 -2.83 2.58
N ARG A 320 22.35 -2.94 1.25
CA ARG A 320 21.33 -2.39 0.36
C ARG A 320 20.06 -3.23 0.46
N GLU A 321 18.90 -2.59 0.29
CA GLU A 321 17.57 -3.23 0.24
C GLU A 321 17.54 -4.46 -0.69
N ILE A 322 18.32 -4.43 -1.77
CA ILE A 322 18.46 -5.51 -2.76
C ILE A 322 18.99 -6.80 -2.13
N ASP A 323 19.94 -6.71 -1.21
CA ASP A 323 20.53 -7.90 -0.56
C ASP A 323 19.55 -8.50 0.45
N ILE A 324 18.79 -7.64 1.15
CA ILE A 324 17.66 -8.03 2.01
C ILE A 324 16.62 -8.79 1.20
N GLN A 325 16.26 -8.27 0.03
CA GLN A 325 15.28 -8.88 -0.86
C GLN A 325 15.77 -10.24 -1.36
N SER A 326 17.06 -10.37 -1.72
CA SER A 326 17.63 -11.66 -2.13
C SER A 326 17.58 -12.75 -1.04
N ALA A 327 17.71 -12.37 0.23
CA ALA A 327 17.58 -13.28 1.37
C ALA A 327 16.11 -13.67 1.64
N ILE A 328 15.18 -12.75 1.37
CA ILE A 328 13.74 -12.94 1.50
C ILE A 328 13.17 -13.79 0.36
N ASP A 329 13.68 -13.63 -0.86
CA ASP A 329 13.21 -14.30 -2.09
C ASP A 329 13.54 -15.80 -2.10
N VAL A 330 14.26 -16.30 -1.09
CA VAL A 330 14.44 -17.74 -0.87
C VAL A 330 13.15 -18.42 -0.39
N ILE A 331 12.15 -17.65 0.06
CA ILE A 331 10.80 -18.16 0.28
C ILE A 331 10.19 -18.48 -1.10
N PRO A 332 9.73 -19.71 -1.36
CA PRO A 332 9.25 -20.10 -2.68
C PRO A 332 8.16 -19.15 -3.19
N ASP A 333 8.46 -18.44 -4.28
CA ASP A 333 7.61 -17.45 -4.98
C ASP A 333 6.16 -17.91 -5.17
N ASN A 334 5.96 -19.22 -5.31
CA ASN A 334 4.64 -19.83 -5.49
C ASN A 334 3.65 -19.50 -4.36
N ARG A 335 4.12 -19.22 -3.13
CA ARG A 335 3.24 -18.84 -2.02
C ARG A 335 2.94 -17.35 -1.96
N GLY A 336 3.81 -16.50 -2.52
CA GLY A 336 3.58 -15.06 -2.62
C GLY A 336 2.30 -14.74 -3.40
N PHE A 337 2.00 -15.52 -4.43
CA PHE A 337 0.75 -15.37 -5.20
C PHE A 337 -0.50 -15.70 -4.38
N LEU A 338 -0.46 -16.76 -3.58
CA LEU A 338 -1.59 -17.18 -2.73
C LEU A 338 -1.88 -16.18 -1.61
N CYS A 339 -0.84 -15.52 -1.12
CA CYS A 339 -0.94 -14.53 -0.05
C CYS A 339 -1.22 -13.12 -0.53
N ARG A 340 -1.39 -12.89 -1.84
CA ARG A 340 -1.63 -11.57 -2.41
C ARG A 340 -2.93 -10.91 -1.91
N ASN A 341 -3.90 -11.72 -1.48
CA ASN A 341 -5.17 -11.26 -0.93
C ASN A 341 -5.17 -11.19 0.61
N HIS A 342 -4.11 -11.68 1.27
CA HIS A 342 -3.98 -11.73 2.73
C HIS A 342 -2.84 -10.82 3.19
N TRP A 343 -3.19 -9.56 3.46
CA TRP A 343 -2.26 -8.52 3.88
C TRP A 343 -1.96 -8.57 5.38
N ILE A 344 -0.87 -7.92 5.80
CA ILE A 344 -0.37 -7.92 7.18
C ILE A 344 -1.40 -7.46 8.22
N TYR A 345 -2.37 -6.62 7.85
CA TYR A 345 -3.41 -6.16 8.78
C TYR A 345 -4.47 -7.24 9.07
N THR A 346 -4.71 -8.17 8.14
CA THR A 346 -5.58 -9.35 8.39
C THR A 346 -4.97 -10.33 9.40
N CYS A 347 -3.68 -10.16 9.70
CA CYS A 347 -2.91 -10.94 10.65
C CYS A 347 -3.01 -10.43 12.08
N SER A 348 -3.42 -9.18 12.27
CA SER A 348 -3.80 -8.71 13.59
C SER A 348 -5.10 -9.40 14.01
N ALA A 349 -5.13 -10.00 15.20
CA ALA A 349 -6.34 -10.64 15.73
C ALA A 349 -7.43 -9.62 16.16
N ALA A 350 -7.11 -8.32 16.08
CA ALA A 350 -7.93 -7.21 16.53
C ALA A 350 -9.31 -7.03 15.84
N PRO A 351 -9.50 -7.26 14.52
CA PRO A 351 -10.76 -6.92 13.85
C PRO A 351 -11.93 -7.81 14.29
N ARG A 352 -11.68 -8.97 14.93
CA ARG A 352 -12.76 -9.79 15.50
C ARG A 352 -13.42 -9.16 16.73
N LEU A 353 -12.75 -8.24 17.42
CA LEU A 353 -13.33 -7.54 18.59
C LEU A 353 -14.15 -6.31 18.18
N LEU A 354 -13.79 -5.62 17.09
CA LEU A 354 -14.46 -4.40 16.65
C LEU A 354 -15.89 -4.63 16.12
N ASN A 355 -16.14 -5.76 15.46
CA ASN A 355 -17.49 -6.10 14.97
C ASN A 355 -18.48 -6.36 16.11
N GLY A 356 -18.02 -6.83 17.27
CA GLY A 356 -18.87 -7.01 18.45
C GLY A 356 -19.25 -5.70 19.13
N VAL A 357 -18.31 -4.74 19.20
CA VAL A 357 -18.51 -3.45 19.86
C VAL A 357 -19.37 -2.51 19.01
N SER A 358 -19.19 -2.51 17.68
CA SER A 358 -20.02 -1.78 16.72
C SER A 358 -21.50 -2.16 16.82
N ALA A 359 -21.80 -3.46 16.86
CA ALA A 359 -23.18 -3.94 16.99
C ALA A 359 -23.84 -3.50 18.31
N LEU A 360 -23.09 -3.54 19.42
CA LEU A 360 -23.60 -3.09 20.73
C LEU A 360 -23.88 -1.58 20.75
N LEU A 361 -23.02 -0.76 20.14
CA LEU A 361 -23.22 0.70 20.04
C LEU A 361 -24.40 1.06 19.12
N LEU A 362 -24.60 0.35 18.01
CA LEU A 362 -25.76 0.58 17.14
C LEU A 362 -27.06 0.20 17.85
N THR A 363 -27.08 -0.91 18.62
CA THR A 363 -28.28 -1.28 19.38
C THR A 363 -28.62 -0.27 20.49
N SER A 364 -27.63 0.32 21.17
CA SER A 364 -27.90 1.32 22.20
C SER A 364 -28.43 2.63 21.61
N LEU A 365 -27.93 3.06 20.46
CA LEU A 365 -28.43 4.22 19.73
C LEU A 365 -29.89 4.06 19.28
N VAL A 366 -30.26 2.88 18.77
CA VAL A 366 -31.66 2.58 18.40
C VAL A 366 -32.57 2.63 19.62
N VAL A 367 -32.14 2.09 20.77
CA VAL A 367 -32.91 2.16 22.01
C VAL A 367 -33.13 3.61 22.47
N VAL A 368 -32.10 4.46 22.43
CA VAL A 368 -32.23 5.88 22.80
C VAL A 368 -33.19 6.63 21.86
N MET A 369 -33.08 6.41 20.55
CA MET A 369 -33.97 7.02 19.55
C MET A 369 -35.43 6.58 19.72
N THR A 370 -35.66 5.28 19.99
CA THR A 370 -37.01 4.78 20.28
C THR A 370 -37.58 5.34 21.58
N TYR A 371 -36.76 5.53 22.61
CA TYR A 371 -37.19 6.15 23.87
C TYR A 371 -37.59 7.63 23.71
N GLN A 372 -36.86 8.39 22.89
CA GLN A 372 -37.17 9.81 22.66
C GLN A 372 -38.41 10.02 21.80
N THR A 373 -38.71 9.10 20.89
CA THR A 373 -39.87 9.20 19.99
C THR A 373 -41.16 8.69 20.61
N LEU A 374 -41.08 7.67 21.49
CA LEU A 374 -42.24 7.07 22.15
C LEU A 374 -42.45 7.57 23.58
N GLY A 375 -41.55 8.40 24.11
CA GLY A 375 -41.67 8.98 25.44
C GLY A 375 -43.00 9.73 25.59
N PRO A 376 -43.86 9.37 26.57
CA PRO A 376 -45.14 10.02 26.75
C PRO A 376 -44.87 11.50 27.03
N ARG A 377 -45.36 12.37 26.14
CA ARG A 377 -45.47 13.80 26.42
C ARG A 377 -46.43 13.92 27.59
N SER A 378 -45.88 14.02 28.80
CA SER A 378 -46.62 14.31 30.01
C SER A 378 -47.44 15.58 29.76
N LEU A 379 -48.76 15.39 29.77
CA LEU A 379 -49.81 16.40 29.61
C LEU A 379 -49.74 17.49 30.68
#